data_AF-A0ABD2KN57-F1
#
_entry.id   AF-A0ABD2KN57-F1
#
_cell.length_a   1.000
_cell.length_b   1.000
_cell.length_c   1.000
_cell.angle_alpha   90.00
_cell.angle_beta   90.00
_cell.angle_gamma   90.00
#
_symmetry.space_group_name_H-M   'P 1'
#
loop_
_entity.id
_entity.type
_entity.pdbx_description
1 polymer ?
#
loop_
_entity_poly.entity_id
_entity_poly.type
_entity_poly.pdbx_seq_one_letter_code
_entity_poly.pdbx_strand_id
1 'polypeptide(L)'
;MDANFDVDDFGRVESGIVPTFADQELSPSSSEIEAELACFKAGQRLEMDGDLFSWWNENIGRLPELSKLARMVHSIPATSVSSERLFSKAGLICANSLRNRLSGQIVRQILIVKANLDALLLAPANELESDDESEEKCDF
;
A
#
# COMPACT_ATOMS: atom_id res chain seq x y z
N MET A 1 -4.62 -20.72 -33.19
CA MET A 1 -3.34 -20.04 -32.91
C MET A 1 -3.38 -19.75 -31.44
N ASP A 2 -2.92 -20.74 -30.67
CA ASP A 2 -3.18 -20.84 -29.25
C ASP A 2 -2.17 -19.96 -28.52
N ALA A 3 -2.66 -18.85 -27.95
CA ALA A 3 -1.89 -18.04 -27.03
C ALA A 3 -2.01 -18.69 -25.65
N ASN A 4 -1.09 -19.60 -25.34
CA ASN A 4 -0.88 -20.06 -23.97
C ASN A 4 -0.55 -18.83 -23.11
N PHE A 5 -1.44 -18.56 -22.16
CA PHE A 5 -1.19 -17.69 -21.03
C PHE A 5 -0.17 -18.41 -20.16
N ASP A 6 1.11 -18.07 -20.36
CA ASP A 6 2.21 -18.61 -19.58
C ASP A 6 2.15 -17.99 -18.17
N VAL A 7 1.79 -18.80 -17.18
CA VAL A 7 1.59 -18.40 -15.78
C VAL A 7 2.94 -18.22 -15.07
N ASP A 8 4.06 -18.57 -15.72
CA ASP A 8 5.39 -18.59 -15.11
C ASP A 8 6.17 -17.25 -15.17
N ASP A 9 5.61 -16.17 -15.73
CA ASP A 9 6.29 -14.86 -15.81
C ASP A 9 6.08 -13.96 -14.57
N PHE A 10 5.60 -14.50 -13.44
CA PHE A 10 5.59 -13.79 -12.16
C PHE A 10 6.87 -13.97 -11.33
N GLY A 11 7.84 -14.76 -11.83
CA GLY A 11 8.96 -15.25 -11.03
C GLY A 11 10.35 -14.75 -11.41
N ARG A 12 10.55 -14.00 -12.49
CA ARG A 12 11.91 -13.53 -12.86
C ARG A 12 12.29 -12.26 -12.11
N VAL A 13 12.53 -12.42 -10.80
CA VAL A 13 13.36 -11.49 -10.04
C VAL A 13 14.76 -11.58 -10.64
N GLU A 14 15.20 -10.51 -11.32
CA GLU A 14 16.61 -10.37 -11.67
C GLU A 14 17.43 -10.38 -10.38
N SER A 15 18.34 -11.35 -10.28
CA SER A 15 19.25 -11.55 -9.18
C SER A 15 20.25 -10.39 -9.12
N GLY A 16 19.91 -9.32 -8.41
CA GLY A 16 20.82 -8.20 -8.24
C GLY A 16 20.19 -7.06 -7.48
N ILE A 17 20.51 -6.97 -6.18
CA ILE A 17 19.99 -5.99 -5.21
C ILE A 17 18.65 -6.42 -4.62
N VAL A 18 18.65 -7.53 -3.88
CA VAL A 18 17.90 -7.55 -2.63
C VAL A 18 18.58 -6.55 -1.70
N PRO A 19 17.86 -5.58 -1.11
CA PRO A 19 18.37 -4.92 0.08
C PRO A 19 18.55 -6.03 1.11
N THR A 20 19.78 -6.48 1.32
CA THR A 20 20.14 -7.27 2.48
C THR A 20 19.80 -6.40 3.67
N PHE A 21 18.67 -6.68 4.30
CA PHE A 21 18.30 -6.13 5.60
C PHE A 21 19.27 -6.78 6.59
N ALA A 22 20.47 -6.21 6.66
CA ALA A 22 21.47 -6.58 7.63
C ALA A 22 21.07 -5.98 8.98
N ASP A 23 20.04 -6.56 9.59
CA ASP A 23 19.87 -6.47 11.03
C ASP A 23 20.21 -7.84 11.61
N GLN A 24 21.34 -7.87 12.30
CA GLN A 24 21.71 -8.95 13.18
C GLN A 24 20.78 -8.89 14.40
N GLU A 25 19.51 -9.28 14.23
CA GLU A 25 18.57 -9.40 15.36
C GLU A 25 18.73 -10.79 15.97
N LEU A 26 19.06 -10.81 17.26
CA LEU A 26 18.77 -11.96 18.12
C LEU A 26 17.31 -12.35 17.87
N SER A 27 17.07 -13.50 17.24
CA SER A 27 15.70 -13.96 17.04
C SER A 27 15.04 -14.05 18.42
N PRO A 28 13.88 -13.43 18.63
CA PRO A 28 13.20 -13.47 19.92
C PRO A 28 12.99 -14.93 20.33
N SER A 29 13.32 -15.25 21.57
CA SER A 29 13.03 -16.54 22.17
C SER A 29 11.52 -16.73 22.31
N SER A 30 11.04 -17.97 22.24
CA SER A 30 9.60 -18.27 22.45
C SER A 30 9.06 -17.66 23.75
N SER A 31 9.89 -17.62 24.81
CA SER A 31 9.55 -17.01 26.09
C SER A 31 9.32 -15.50 26.03
N GLU A 32 10.04 -14.76 25.19
CA GLU A 32 9.85 -13.31 25.03
C GLU A 32 8.55 -13.00 24.29
N ILE A 33 8.23 -13.78 23.24
CA ILE A 33 6.98 -13.66 22.50
C ILE A 33 5.78 -13.99 23.40
N GLU A 34 5.89 -15.03 24.22
CA GLU A 34 4.84 -15.39 25.19
C GLU A 34 4.61 -14.28 26.23
N ALA A 35 5.68 -13.62 26.70
CA ALA A 35 5.59 -12.48 27.61
C ALA A 35 4.91 -11.27 26.93
N GLU A 36 5.27 -10.95 25.69
CA GLU A 36 4.59 -9.91 24.90
C GLU A 36 3.09 -10.22 24.73
N LEU A 37 2.74 -11.46 24.39
CA LEU A 37 1.36 -11.90 24.26
C LEU A 37 0.59 -11.78 25.58
N ALA A 38 1.22 -12.11 26.70
CA ALA A 38 0.60 -11.94 28.02
C ALA A 38 0.34 -10.46 28.32
N CYS A 39 1.32 -9.60 28.06
CA CYS A 39 1.20 -8.14 28.21
C CYS A 39 0.08 -7.57 27.31
N PHE A 40 0.00 -8.00 26.05
CA PHE A 40 -1.04 -7.57 25.11
C PHE A 40 -2.43 -7.97 25.59
N LYS A 41 -2.61 -9.22 26.05
CA LYS A 41 -3.92 -9.72 26.55
C LYS A 41 -4.38 -9.01 27.83
N ALA A 42 -3.44 -8.59 28.68
CA ALA A 42 -3.72 -7.89 29.92
C ALA A 42 -3.93 -6.38 29.75
N GLY A 43 -3.52 -5.81 28.60
CA GLY A 43 -3.60 -4.38 28.33
C GLY A 43 -5.02 -3.85 28.13
N GLN A 44 -5.15 -2.52 28.19
CA GLN A 44 -6.38 -1.83 27.83
C GLN A 44 -6.68 -2.02 26.34
N ARG A 45 -7.94 -2.33 26.02
CA ARG A 45 -8.41 -2.44 24.63
C ARG A 45 -8.54 -1.05 24.02
N LEU A 46 -8.20 -0.95 22.74
CA LEU A 46 -8.45 0.23 21.93
C LEU A 46 -9.97 0.51 21.88
N GLU A 47 -10.34 1.79 22.01
CA GLU A 47 -11.72 2.23 21.85
C GLU A 47 -12.19 2.01 20.42
N MET A 48 -13.52 1.94 20.21
CA MET A 48 -14.08 1.60 18.89
C MET A 48 -13.68 2.59 17.79
N ASP A 49 -13.48 3.86 18.15
CA ASP A 49 -13.11 4.94 17.24
C ASP A 49 -11.60 5.24 17.24
N GLY A 50 -10.80 4.44 17.95
CA GLY A 50 -9.35 4.63 18.03
C GLY A 50 -8.64 4.21 16.75
N ASP A 51 -7.58 4.94 16.38
CA ASP A 51 -6.73 4.54 15.25
C ASP A 51 -5.82 3.37 15.64
N LEU A 52 -6.07 2.23 14.99
CA LEU A 52 -5.35 0.98 15.21
C LEU A 52 -3.87 1.10 14.83
N PHE A 53 -3.55 1.84 13.76
CA PHE A 53 -2.16 1.96 13.30
C PHE A 53 -1.35 2.85 14.24
N SER A 54 -1.93 3.97 14.69
CA SER A 54 -1.31 4.82 15.72
C SER A 54 -1.09 4.06 17.02
N TRP A 55 -2.07 3.25 17.46
CA TRP A 55 -1.91 2.44 18.68
C TRP A 55 -0.75 1.46 18.57
N TRP A 56 -0.64 0.72 17.46
CA TRP A 56 0.49 -0.19 17.25
C TRP A 56 1.82 0.56 17.20
N ASN A 57 1.85 1.75 16.59
CA ASN A 57 3.05 2.58 16.50
C ASN A 57 3.54 3.08 17.88
N GLU A 58 2.62 3.50 18.75
CA GLU A 58 2.93 3.89 20.13
C GLU A 58 3.40 2.71 20.98
N ASN A 59 2.94 1.50 20.67
CA ASN A 59 3.23 0.28 21.42
C ASN A 59 4.44 -0.51 20.91
N ILE A 60 5.15 -0.05 19.87
CA ILE A 60 6.33 -0.74 19.31
C ILE A 60 7.38 -1.02 20.38
N GLY A 61 7.65 -0.07 21.28
CA GLY A 61 8.65 -0.25 22.33
C GLY A 61 8.28 -1.32 23.37
N ARG A 62 6.98 -1.59 23.55
CA ARG A 62 6.47 -2.60 24.50
C ARG A 62 6.22 -3.96 23.84
N LEU A 63 5.83 -3.95 22.57
CA LEU A 63 5.40 -5.11 21.80
C LEU A 63 6.16 -5.16 20.46
N PRO A 64 7.50 -5.25 20.44
CA PRO A 64 8.28 -5.12 19.21
C PRO A 64 7.93 -6.19 18.17
N GLU A 65 7.80 -7.46 18.59
CA GLU A 65 7.51 -8.57 17.69
C GLU A 65 6.04 -8.59 17.26
N LEU A 66 5.14 -8.34 18.22
CA LEU A 66 3.71 -8.25 17.92
C LEU A 66 3.38 -7.07 17.01
N SER A 67 4.07 -5.93 17.13
CA SER A 67 3.84 -4.76 16.26
C SER A 67 4.35 -5.00 14.84
N LYS A 68 5.46 -5.74 14.67
CA LYS A 68 5.92 -6.20 13.35
C LYS A 68 4.85 -7.09 12.70
N LEU A 69 4.33 -8.07 13.43
CA LEU A 69 3.28 -8.97 12.94
C LEU A 69 1.97 -8.23 12.63
N ALA A 70 1.53 -7.35 13.51
CA ALA A 70 0.29 -6.60 13.37
C ALA A 70 0.28 -5.75 12.09
N ARG A 71 1.39 -5.09 11.75
CA ARG A 71 1.52 -4.36 10.49
C ARG A 71 1.32 -5.26 9.27
N MET A 72 1.87 -6.47 9.28
CA MET A 72 1.69 -7.41 8.17
C MET A 72 0.23 -7.86 8.05
N VAL A 73 -0.39 -8.24 9.16
CA VAL A 73 -1.78 -8.74 9.18
C VAL A 73 -2.78 -7.64 8.79
N HIS A 74 -2.62 -6.43 9.32
CA HIS A 74 -3.52 -5.31 9.04
C HIS A 74 -3.33 -4.68 7.65
N SER A 75 -2.18 -4.93 6.99
CA SER A 75 -1.97 -4.52 5.60
C SER A 75 -2.79 -5.35 4.59
N ILE A 76 -3.31 -6.50 5.03
CA ILE A 76 -4.11 -7.37 4.16
C ILE A 76 -5.51 -6.76 4.03
N PRO A 77 -5.98 -6.45 2.81
CA PRO A 77 -7.34 -5.95 2.62
C PRO A 77 -8.35 -7.05 2.97
N ALA A 78 -9.41 -6.68 3.67
CA ALA A 78 -10.47 -7.62 4.03
C ALA A 78 -11.26 -8.16 2.82
N THR A 79 -11.20 -7.46 1.67
CA THR A 79 -11.95 -7.82 0.46
C THR A 79 -11.17 -7.51 -0.82
N SER A 80 -11.54 -8.17 -1.92
CA SER A 80 -11.03 -7.90 -3.29
C SER A 80 -11.64 -6.67 -3.95
N VAL A 81 -12.52 -5.91 -3.29
CA VAL A 81 -13.28 -4.80 -3.91
C VAL A 81 -12.37 -3.75 -4.54
N SER A 82 -11.23 -3.45 -3.92
CA SER A 82 -10.26 -2.49 -4.45
C SER A 82 -9.65 -2.95 -5.78
N SER A 83 -9.24 -4.22 -5.86
CA SER A 83 -8.68 -4.79 -7.08
C SER A 83 -9.75 -4.97 -8.16
N GLU A 84 -10.96 -5.40 -7.82
CA GLU A 84 -12.09 -5.50 -8.75
C GLU A 84 -12.45 -4.14 -9.37
N ARG A 85 -12.45 -3.07 -8.57
CA ARG A 85 -12.66 -1.70 -9.05
C ARG A 85 -11.55 -1.27 -10.00
N LEU A 86 -10.30 -1.59 -9.68
CA LEU A 86 -9.15 -1.31 -10.54
C LEU A 86 -9.25 -2.05 -11.87
N PHE A 87 -9.59 -3.35 -11.86
CA PHE A 87 -9.73 -4.16 -13.06
C PHE A 87 -10.96 -3.81 -13.89
N SER A 88 -12.06 -3.39 -13.25
CA SER A 88 -13.23 -2.87 -13.97
C SER A 88 -12.85 -1.63 -14.81
N LYS A 89 -12.02 -0.73 -14.24
CA LYS A 89 -11.46 0.41 -14.99
C LYS A 89 -10.46 -0.03 -16.06
N ALA A 90 -9.66 -1.05 -15.79
CA ALA A 90 -8.76 -1.66 -16.78
C ALA A 90 -9.55 -2.16 -18.01
N GLY A 91 -10.70 -2.79 -17.78
CA GLY A 91 -11.58 -3.26 -18.84
C GLY A 91 -11.99 -2.14 -19.80
N LEU A 92 -12.28 -0.94 -19.29
CA LEU A 92 -12.59 0.23 -20.12
C LEU A 92 -11.39 0.73 -20.94
N ILE A 93 -10.18 0.67 -20.37
CA ILE A 93 -8.95 1.07 -21.06
C ILE A 93 -8.67 0.13 -22.24
N CYS A 94 -8.88 -1.18 -22.04
CA CYS A 94 -8.62 -2.21 -23.04
C CYS A 94 -9.75 -2.33 -24.08
N ALA A 95 -11.01 -2.10 -23.70
CA ALA A 95 -12.17 -2.23 -24.59
C ALA A 95 -12.39 -1.02 -25.51
N ASN A 96 -11.71 0.11 -25.25
CA ASN A 96 -11.84 1.30 -26.07
C ASN A 96 -11.17 1.10 -27.45
N SER A 97 -11.97 1.13 -28.52
CA SER A 97 -11.52 0.95 -29.90
C SER A 97 -10.46 1.96 -30.37
N LEU A 98 -10.39 3.14 -29.73
CA LEU A 98 -9.38 4.16 -29.99
C LEU A 98 -8.01 3.82 -29.39
N ARG A 99 -7.94 2.82 -28.49
CA ARG A 99 -6.71 2.40 -27.78
C ARG A 99 -6.27 0.98 -28.14
N ASN A 100 -6.55 0.53 -29.37
CA ASN A 100 -6.33 -0.85 -29.84
C ASN A 100 -4.85 -1.26 -30.08
N ARG A 101 -3.88 -0.47 -29.59
CA ARG A 101 -2.43 -0.74 -29.72
C ARG A 101 -1.69 -0.69 -28.37
N LEU A 102 -2.39 -0.85 -27.26
CA LEU A 102 -1.77 -0.97 -25.95
C LEU A 102 -1.22 -2.39 -25.77
N SER A 103 0.08 -2.51 -25.49
CA SER A 103 0.66 -3.78 -25.04
C SER A 103 0.24 -4.07 -23.60
N GLY A 104 0.22 -5.35 -23.22
CA GLY A 104 -0.08 -5.76 -21.84
C GLY A 104 0.84 -5.13 -20.80
N GLN A 105 2.11 -4.88 -21.16
CA GLN A 105 3.07 -4.20 -20.32
C GLN A 105 2.67 -2.74 -20.02
N ILE A 106 2.21 -1.99 -21.03
CA ILE A 106 1.76 -0.61 -20.85
C ILE A 106 0.48 -0.58 -20.00
N VAL A 107 -0.44 -1.52 -20.21
CA VAL A 107 -1.65 -1.62 -19.38
C VAL A 107 -1.29 -1.87 -17.91
N ARG A 108 -0.35 -2.79 -17.63
CA ARG A 108 0.15 -3.04 -16.28
C ARG A 108 0.73 -1.77 -15.65
N GLN A 109 1.56 -1.02 -16.37
CA GLN A 109 2.14 0.24 -15.87
C GLN A 109 1.06 1.27 -15.55
N ILE A 110 0.07 1.44 -16.43
CA ILE A 110 -1.06 2.36 -16.19
C ILE A 110 -1.81 1.96 -14.93
N LEU A 111 -2.06 0.66 -14.72
CA LEU A 111 -2.76 0.16 -13.54
C LEU A 111 -1.98 0.39 -12.24
N ILE A 112 -0.67 0.20 -12.25
CA ILE A 112 0.20 0.48 -11.09
C ILE A 112 0.12 1.96 -10.72
N VAL A 113 0.29 2.86 -11.70
CA VAL A 113 0.18 4.31 -11.47
C VAL A 113 -1.21 4.66 -10.96
N LYS A 114 -2.27 4.06 -11.54
CA LYS A 114 -3.65 4.37 -11.15
C LYS A 114 -4.01 3.86 -9.76
N ALA A 115 -3.47 2.72 -9.34
CA ALA A 115 -3.68 2.14 -8.01
C ALA A 115 -2.99 2.94 -6.90
N ASN A 116 -1.88 3.61 -7.21
CA ASN A 116 -1.06 4.36 -6.25
C ASN A 116 -1.15 5.88 -6.43
N LEU A 117 -2.13 6.36 -7.22
CA LEU A 117 -2.20 7.76 -7.62
C LEU A 117 -2.28 8.69 -6.40
N ASP A 118 -3.05 8.32 -5.38
CA ASP A 118 -3.21 9.13 -4.18
C ASP A 118 -1.88 9.22 -3.41
N ALA A 119 -1.14 8.12 -3.28
CA ALA A 119 0.18 8.13 -2.66
C ALA A 119 1.23 8.93 -3.46
N LEU A 120 1.11 8.95 -4.79
CA LEU A 120 2.00 9.72 -5.68
C LEU A 120 1.68 11.23 -5.67
N LEU A 121 0.42 11.60 -5.49
CA LEU A 121 -0.03 13.00 -5.49
C LEU A 121 -0.05 13.64 -4.08
N LEU A 122 0.03 12.83 -3.01
CA LEU A 122 0.18 13.29 -1.62
C LEU A 122 1.64 13.40 -1.15
N ALA A 123 2.64 13.24 -2.02
CA ALA A 123 3.98 13.74 -1.69
C ALA A 123 3.84 15.21 -1.30
N PRO A 124 4.41 15.67 -0.16
CA PRO A 124 4.07 16.98 0.39
C PRO A 124 4.29 18.03 -0.69
N ALA A 125 3.19 18.64 -1.12
CA ALA A 125 3.22 19.93 -1.77
C ALA A 125 3.90 20.85 -0.77
N ASN A 126 5.20 21.06 -0.97
CA ASN A 126 5.91 22.13 -0.32
C ASN A 126 5.08 23.38 -0.60
N GLU A 127 4.62 24.01 0.48
CA GLU A 127 3.65 25.10 0.53
C GLU A 127 3.80 26.04 -0.67
N LEU A 128 2.91 25.91 -1.66
CA LEU A 128 2.72 26.98 -2.62
C LEU A 128 1.79 27.97 -1.92
N GLU A 129 2.43 28.97 -1.34
CA GLU A 129 1.82 30.20 -0.85
C GLU A 129 0.70 30.61 -1.81
N SER A 130 -0.48 30.82 -1.23
CA SER A 130 -1.60 31.43 -1.90
C SER A 130 -1.26 32.89 -2.18
N ASP A 131 -0.74 33.18 -3.38
CA ASP A 131 -0.73 34.54 -3.89
C ASP A 131 -2.13 34.89 -4.39
N ASP A 132 -2.72 35.75 -3.57
CA ASP A 132 -3.93 36.55 -3.77
C ASP A 132 -3.86 37.28 -5.13
N GLU A 133 -4.69 36.93 -6.11
CA GLU A 133 -5.05 37.86 -7.18
C GLU A 133 -6.58 37.98 -7.31
N SER A 134 -7.00 39.16 -6.85
CA SER A 134 -8.32 39.78 -6.82
C SER A 134 -9.22 39.56 -8.05
N GLU A 135 -10.50 39.36 -7.77
CA GLU A 135 -11.61 39.46 -8.71
C GLU A 135 -11.61 40.82 -9.42
N GLU A 136 -11.36 40.85 -10.74
CA GLU A 136 -11.73 41.99 -11.58
C GLU A 136 -13.13 41.76 -12.16
N LYS A 137 -14.10 42.40 -11.51
CA LYS A 137 -15.47 42.54 -11.95
C LYS A 137 -15.53 43.48 -13.17
N CYS A 138 -15.79 42.94 -14.35
CA CYS A 138 -16.19 43.73 -15.51
C CYS A 138 -17.69 43.57 -15.77
N ASP A 139 -18.48 44.47 -15.16
CA ASP A 139 -19.80 44.84 -15.67
C ASP A 139 -19.60 45.87 -16.79
N PHE A 140 -19.99 45.53 -18.03
CA PHE A 140 -20.75 46.42 -18.92
C PHE A 140 -21.32 45.66 -20.13
#